data_AF-A0A947I8N3-F1
#
_entry.id   AF-A0A947I8N3-F1
#
_cell.length_a   1.000
_cell.length_b   1.000
_cell.length_c   1.000
_cell.angle_alpha   90.00
_cell.angle_beta   90.00
_cell.angle_gamma   90.00
#
_symmetry.space_group_name_H-M   'P 1'
#
loop_
_entity.id
_entity.type
_entity.pdbx_description
1 polymer ?
#
loop_
_entity_poly.entity_id
_entity_poly.type
_entity_poly.pdbx_seq_one_letter_code
_entity_poly.pdbx_strand_id
1 'polypeptide(L)' 'TIIHPNGVVTLYSHLQSISVKAGEKVSQGQGIGLIGHTGQTIPSGPQGCHLHFEVRGAENPFAK' A
#
# COMPACT_ATOMS: atom_id res chain seq x y z
N THR A 1 2.75 4.48 -4.22
CA THR A 1 3.67 3.33 -4.33
C THR A 1 4.99 3.69 -3.69
N ILE A 2 5.77 2.69 -3.28
CA ILE A 2 7.15 2.86 -2.82
C ILE A 2 8.03 1.97 -3.70
N ILE A 3 9.11 2.55 -4.21
CA ILE A 3 10.12 1.84 -5.01
C ILE A 3 11.27 1.46 -4.07
N HIS A 4 11.64 0.20 -4.08
CA HIS A 4 12.71 -0.34 -3.23
C HIS A 4 14.03 -0.46 -4.01
N PRO A 5 15.20 -0.47 -3.33
CA PRO A 5 16.50 -0.51 -3.99
C PRO A 5 16.73 -1.72 -4.91
N ASN A 6 16.04 -2.83 -4.65
CA ASN A 6 16.09 -4.06 -5.45
C ASN A 6 15.12 -4.06 -6.65
N GLY A 7 14.49 -2.93 -6.96
CA GLY A 7 13.53 -2.81 -8.08
C GLY A 7 12.11 -3.29 -7.76
N VAL A 8 11.88 -3.86 -6.58
CA VAL A 8 10.53 -4.21 -6.11
C VAL A 8 9.72 -2.94 -5.87
N VAL A 9 8.42 -3.00 -6.14
CA VAL A 9 7.48 -1.91 -5.87
C VAL A 9 6.39 -2.39 -4.94
N THR A 10 6.12 -1.64 -3.87
CA THR A 10 4.94 -1.86 -3.04
C THR A 10 3.85 -0.83 -3.30
N LEU A 11 2.60 -1.28 -3.30
CA LEU A 11 1.41 -0.46 -3.43
C LEU A 11 0.55 -0.60 -2.17
N TYR A 12 -0.01 0.52 -1.72
CA TYR A 12 -0.89 0.63 -0.57
C TYR A 12 -2.14 1.39 -1.03
N SER A 13 -3.29 0.71 -1.04
CA SER A 13 -4.55 1.22 -1.57
C SER A 13 -5.63 1.29 -0.50
N HIS A 14 -6.76 1.93 -0.83
CA HIS A 14 -7.89 2.23 0.06
C HIS A 14 -7.55 3.15 1.24
N LEU A 15 -6.43 3.87 1.21
CA LEU A 15 -6.01 4.75 2.30
C LEU A 15 -7.00 5.90 2.53
N GLN A 16 -7.23 6.25 3.80
CA GLN A 16 -7.97 7.46 4.20
C GLN A 16 -7.10 8.71 4.04
N SER A 17 -5.80 8.60 4.32
CA SER A 17 -4.85 9.69 4.19
C SER A 17 -3.45 9.17 3.84
N ILE A 18 -2.67 10.03 3.21
CA ILE A 18 -1.27 9.78 2.84
C ILE A 18 -0.41 10.77 3.63
N SER A 19 0.60 10.27 4.34
CA SER A 19 1.46 11.07 5.22
C SER A 19 2.82 11.42 4.60
N VAL A 20 3.08 10.97 3.37
CA VAL A 20 4.33 11.16 2.63
C VAL A 20 4.06 11.78 1.27
N LYS A 21 5.08 12.39 0.66
CA LYS A 21 4.99 12.98 -0.69
C LYS A 21 5.84 12.24 -1.72
N ALA A 22 5.55 12.47 -3.00
CA ALA A 22 6.35 11.93 -4.09
C ALA A 22 7.82 12.37 -3.97
N GLY A 23 8.75 11.44 -4.16
CA GLY A 23 10.19 11.67 -4.00
C GLY A 23 10.71 11.61 -2.56
N GLU A 24 9.83 11.48 -1.56
CA GLU A 24 10.24 11.30 -0.17
C GLU A 24 10.88 9.92 0.04
N LYS A 25 12.03 9.89 0.71
CA LYS A 25 12.65 8.66 1.16
C LYS A 25 12.00 8.25 2.48
N VAL A 26 11.63 6.98 2.58
CA VAL A 26 11.03 6.40 3.77
C VAL A 26 11.88 5.25 4.31
N SER A 27 11.79 4.99 5.61
CA SER A 27 12.44 3.85 6.26
C SER A 27 11.46 2.73 6.54
N GLN A 28 11.96 1.50 6.67
CA GLN A 28 11.13 0.38 7.11
C GLN A 28 10.50 0.69 8.49
N GLY A 29 9.20 0.45 8.62
CA GLY A 29 8.44 0.75 9.84
C GLY A 29 7.95 2.19 9.97
N GLN A 30 8.34 3.09 9.07
CA GLN A 30 7.81 4.45 9.03
C GLN A 30 6.32 4.43 8.66
N GLY A 31 5.51 5.19 9.41
CA GLY A 31 4.12 5.44 9.06
C GLY A 31 4.02 6.29 7.79
N ILE A 32 3.33 5.79 6.76
CA ILE A 32 3.19 6.45 5.45
C ILE A 32 1.76 6.89 5.11
N GLY A 33 0.79 6.58 5.97
CA GLY A 33 -0.62 6.92 5.78
C GLY A 33 -1.53 6.17 6.76
N LEU A 34 -2.83 6.42 6.65
CA LEU A 34 -3.86 5.76 7.44
C LEU A 34 -4.74 4.88 6.55
N ILE A 35 -5.09 3.69 7.04
CA ILE A 35 -6.03 2.78 6.38
C ILE A 35 -7.40 3.47 6.25
N GLY A 36 -8.14 3.16 5.20
CA GLY A 36 -9.49 3.64 5.00
C GLY A 36 -10.29 2.74 4.07
N HIS A 37 -11.20 3.37 3.32
CA HIS A 37 -12.12 2.72 2.40
C HIS A 37 -12.24 3.47 1.06
N THR A 38 -11.24 4.29 0.69
CA THR A 38 -11.31 5.10 -0.55
C THR A 38 -11.32 4.20 -1.80
N GLY A 39 -11.93 4.68 -2.89
CA GLY A 39 -12.15 3.86 -4.08
C GLY A 39 -13.28 2.84 -3.87
N GLN A 40 -13.18 1.68 -4.51
CA GLN A 40 -14.19 0.62 -4.42
C GLN A 40 -13.80 -0.39 -3.35
N THR A 41 -14.54 -0.41 -2.24
CA THR A 41 -14.45 -1.41 -1.16
C THR A 41 -15.81 -2.08 -0.97
N ILE A 42 -15.82 -3.34 -0.50
CA ILE A 42 -17.05 -4.12 -0.28
C ILE A 42 -17.01 -4.72 1.14
N PRO A 43 -18.02 -4.45 1.99
CA PRO A 43 -19.12 -3.51 1.78
C PRO A 43 -18.60 -2.06 1.62
N SER A 44 -19.36 -1.21 0.93
CA SER A 44 -18.96 0.19 0.75
C SER A 44 -18.98 0.95 2.07
N GLY A 45 -17.99 1.82 2.29
CA GLY A 45 -17.92 2.70 3.46
C GLY A 45 -17.11 2.10 4.63
N PRO A 46 -17.28 2.62 5.86
CA PRO A 46 -16.49 2.25 7.05
C PRO A 46 -16.41 0.75 7.35
N GLN A 47 -17.43 -0.01 6.95
CA GLN A 47 -17.50 -1.45 7.18
C GLN A 47 -16.55 -2.24 6.26
N GLY A 48 -16.13 -1.66 5.14
CA GLY A 48 -15.15 -2.23 4.21
C GLY A 48 -13.74 -1.68 4.38
N CYS A 49 -13.43 -1.03 5.51
CA CYS A 49 -12.10 -0.50 5.77
C CYS A 49 -11.06 -1.63 5.84
N HIS A 50 -10.12 -1.63 4.89
CA HIS A 50 -9.00 -2.58 4.86
C HIS A 50 -7.83 -1.98 4.08
N LEU A 51 -6.65 -2.58 4.21
CA LEU A 51 -5.51 -2.25 3.38
C LEU A 51 -5.46 -3.23 2.20
N HIS A 52 -5.49 -2.71 0.97
CA HIS A 52 -5.08 -3.48 -0.20
C HIS A 52 -3.57 -3.27 -0.43
N PHE A 53 -2.79 -4.32 -0.21
CA PHE A 53 -1.34 -4.31 -0.29
C PHE A 53 -0.87 -5.20 -1.44
N GLU A 54 0.03 -4.67 -2.26
CA GLU A 54 0.66 -5.43 -3.33
C GLU A 54 2.18 -5.34 -3.26
N VAL A 55 2.82 -6.45 -3.65
CA VAL A 55 4.25 -6.53 -3.95
C VAL A 55 4.38 -6.86 -5.43
N ARG A 56 5.05 -6.00 -6.19
CA ARG A 56 5.24 -6.14 -7.64
C ARG A 56 6.73 -6.28 -7.95
N GLY A 57 7.06 -7.18 -8.88
CA GLY A 57 8.43 -7.42 -9.32
C GLY A 57 9.27 -8.33 -8.40
N ALA A 58 8.67 -8.91 -7.36
CA ALA A 58 9.30 -9.96 -6.57
C ALA A 58 8.84 -11.35 -7.04
N GLU A 59 9.67 -12.37 -6.81
CA GLU A 59 9.25 -13.76 -6.98
C GLU A 59 8.12 -14.08 -5.98
N ASN A 60 7.05 -14.71 -6.47
CA ASN A 60 5.96 -15.14 -5.61
C ASN A 60 6.32 -16.50 -4.99
N PRO A 61 6.60 -16.58 -3.67
CA PRO A 61 6.99 -17.83 -3.02
C PRO A 61 5.86 -18.86 -2.96
N PHE A 62 4.64 -18.49 -3.35
CA PHE A 62 3.46 -19.35 -3.41
C PHE A 62 3.05 -19.72 -4.84
N ALA A 63 3.81 -19.29 -5.85
CA ALA A 63 3.62 -19.77 -7.21
C ALA A 63 3.90 -21.28 -7.23
N LYS A 64 3.00 -22.05 -7.86
CA LYS A 64 3.19 -23.48 -8.11
C LYS A 64 3.96 -23.70 -9.40
#